data_AF-A0A1U9ZW62-F1
#
_entry.id   AF-A0A1U9ZW62-F1
#
_cell.length_a   1.000
_cell.length_b   1.000
_cell.length_c   1.000
_cell.angle_alpha   90.00
_cell.angle_beta   90.00
_cell.angle_gamma   90.00
#
_symmetry.space_group_name_H-M   'P 1'
#
loop_
_entity.id
_entity.type
_entity.pdbx_description
1 polymer ?
#
loop_
_entity_poly.entity_id
_entity_poly.type
_entity_poly.pdbx_seq_one_letter_code
_entity_poly.pdbx_strand_id
1 'polypeptide(L)' 'MTIKRGLLAAVLAAAAFTAGAAPAHAIPPPPPGGDLLVVFSYYSGDQVVGQRWFGCGQPAGQWGVLEGTQKVFFTPC' A
#
# COMPACT_ATOMS: atom_id res chain seq x y z
N MET A 1 36.86 21.09 8.42
CA MET A 1 35.49 20.74 8.87
C MET A 1 34.78 19.70 7.98
N THR A 2 35.35 19.31 6.83
CA THR A 2 34.70 18.49 5.80
C THR A 2 34.61 16.98 6.14
N ILE A 3 35.54 16.45 6.93
CA ILE A 3 35.65 15.02 7.25
C ILE A 3 34.46 14.52 8.10
N LYS A 4 33.92 15.37 8.98
CA LYS A 4 32.80 15.01 9.88
C LYS A 4 31.50 14.75 9.12
N ARG A 5 31.28 15.43 8.00
CA ARG A 5 30.07 15.28 7.17
C ARG A 5 30.10 14.00 6.34
N GLY A 6 31.26 13.62 5.83
CA GLY A 6 31.44 12.37 5.08
C GLY A 6 31.23 11.12 5.95
N LEU A 7 31.70 11.17 7.20
CA LEU A 7 31.53 10.06 8.15
C LEU A 7 30.05 9.85 8.52
N LEU A 8 29.31 10.94 8.75
CA LEU A 8 27.89 10.92 9.04
C LEU A 8 27.06 10.34 7.88
N ALA A 9 27.37 10.75 6.64
CA ALA A 9 26.70 10.22 5.46
C ALA A 9 26.95 8.71 5.27
N ALA A 10 28.18 8.25 5.54
CA ALA A 10 28.53 6.84 5.46
C ALA A 10 27.79 5.98 6.50
N VAL A 11 27.65 6.49 7.74
CA VAL A 11 26.92 5.80 8.81
C VAL A 11 25.42 5.71 8.50
N LEU A 12 24.82 6.78 7.98
CA LEU A 12 23.41 6.79 7.58
C LEU A 12 23.12 5.83 6.42
N ALA A 13 24.01 5.77 5.42
CA ALA A 13 23.88 4.83 4.31
C ALA A 13 24.00 3.38 4.79
N ALA A 14 24.98 3.08 5.65
CA ALA A 14 25.16 1.72 6.19
C ALA A 14 23.95 1.27 7.04
N ALA A 15 23.36 2.18 7.83
CA ALA A 15 22.17 1.89 8.62
C ALA A 15 20.94 1.54 7.75
N ALA A 16 20.79 2.18 6.59
CA ALA A 16 19.70 1.91 5.66
C ALA A 16 19.82 0.53 4.99
N PHE A 17 21.04 0.02 4.77
CA PHE A 17 21.24 -1.32 4.20
C PHE A 17 21.04 -2.45 5.21
N THR A 18 21.27 -2.20 6.50
CA THR A 18 21.02 -3.20 7.56
C THR A 18 19.57 -3.27 8.01
N ALA A 19 18.79 -2.22 7.74
CA ALA A 19 17.34 -2.23 7.91
C ALA A 19 16.71 -3.02 6.75
N GLY A 20 16.91 -4.35 6.76
CA GLY A 20 16.31 -5.24 5.78
C GLY A 20 14.83 -4.93 5.64
N ALA A 21 14.38 -4.71 4.40
CA ALA A 21 12.97 -4.56 4.11
C ALA A 21 12.24 -5.78 4.69
N ALA A 22 11.32 -5.56 5.62
CA ALA A 22 10.47 -6.62 6.11
C ALA A 22 9.84 -7.31 4.88
N PRO A 23 9.84 -8.66 4.81
CA PRO A 23 9.28 -9.35 3.67
C PRO A 23 7.85 -8.83 3.46
N ALA A 24 7.56 -8.37 2.25
CA ALA A 24 6.22 -8.00 1.86
C ALA A 24 5.38 -9.28 1.95
N HIS A 25 4.68 -9.46 3.06
CA HIS A 25 3.77 -10.56 3.24
C HIS A 25 2.65 -10.34 2.22
N ALA A 26 2.62 -11.18 1.18
CA ALA A 26 1.48 -11.22 0.29
C ALA A 26 0.24 -11.39 1.16
N ILE A 27 -0.71 -10.46 1.07
CA ILE A 27 -1.99 -10.56 1.76
C ILE A 27 -2.57 -11.92 1.35
N PRO A 28 -2.80 -12.85 2.30
CA PRO A 28 -3.24 -14.20 1.95
C PRO A 28 -4.50 -14.08 1.08
N PRO A 29 -4.56 -14.84 -0.03
CA PRO A 29 -5.74 -14.81 -0.89
C PRO A 29 -6.95 -15.18 -0.03
N PRO A 30 -8.06 -14.44 -0.14
CA PRO A 30 -9.24 -14.71 0.65
C PRO A 30 -9.72 -16.15 0.42
N PRO A 31 -10.35 -16.80 1.44
CA PRO A 31 -10.80 -18.18 1.34
C PRO A 31 -11.69 -18.40 0.12
N PRO A 32 -11.57 -19.55 -0.59
CA PRO A 32 -12.44 -19.84 -1.72
C PRO A 32 -13.87 -20.07 -1.21
N GLY A 33 -14.83 -19.24 -1.66
CA GLY A 33 -16.26 -19.55 -1.53
C GLY A 33 -17.18 -18.45 -0.97
N GLY A 34 -16.65 -17.33 -0.46
CA GLY A 34 -17.46 -16.16 -0.04
C GLY A 34 -17.60 -15.13 -1.16
N ASP A 35 -18.74 -14.44 -1.23
CA ASP A 35 -18.90 -13.31 -2.14
C ASP A 35 -18.05 -12.14 -1.57
N LEU A 36 -17.19 -11.53 -2.37
CA LEU A 36 -16.23 -10.54 -1.86
C LEU A 36 -16.60 -9.15 -2.36
N LEU A 37 -16.60 -8.18 -1.46
CA LEU A 37 -16.50 -6.78 -1.83
C LEU A 37 -15.03 -6.45 -2.09
N VAL A 38 -14.71 -6.17 -3.35
CA VAL A 38 -13.37 -5.74 -3.76
C VAL A 38 -13.35 -4.22 -3.76
N VAL A 39 -12.44 -3.62 -2.99
CA VAL A 39 -12.29 -2.17 -2.89
C VAL A 39 -10.86 -1.77 -3.26
N PHE A 40 -10.73 -0.91 -4.27
CA PHE A 40 -9.47 -0.27 -4.63
C PHE A 40 -9.50 1.12 -4.01
N SER A 41 -8.48 1.46 -3.21
CA SER A 41 -8.28 2.80 -2.68
C SER A 41 -7.03 3.43 -3.27
N TYR A 42 -7.17 4.65 -3.78
CA TYR A 42 -6.11 5.44 -4.39
C TYR A 42 -5.59 6.45 -3.38
N TYR A 43 -4.26 6.62 -3.35
CA TYR A 43 -3.58 7.43 -2.37
C TYR A 43 -2.70 8.51 -3.00
N SER A 44 -2.70 9.68 -2.39
CA SER A 44 -1.68 10.71 -2.56
C SER A 44 -0.87 10.82 -1.27
N GLY A 45 0.34 10.25 -1.27
CA GLY A 45 1.06 9.98 -0.03
C GLY A 45 0.30 8.97 0.83
N ASP A 46 -0.05 9.36 2.05
CA ASP A 46 -0.83 8.52 2.99
C ASP A 46 -2.34 8.83 2.98
N GLN A 47 -2.77 9.85 2.23
CA GLN A 47 -4.18 10.27 2.17
C GLN A 47 -4.94 9.52 1.07
N VAL A 48 -6.11 8.98 1.39
CA VAL A 48 -7.04 8.42 0.40
C VAL A 48 -7.67 9.55 -0.42
N VAL A 49 -7.52 9.49 -1.74
CA VAL A 49 -8.01 10.50 -2.69
C VAL A 49 -9.08 9.98 -3.65
N GLY A 50 -9.32 8.66 -3.66
CA GLY A 50 -10.39 8.06 -4.43
C GLY A 50 -10.56 6.58 -4.13
N GLN A 51 -11.69 6.02 -4.53
CA GLN A 51 -11.97 4.59 -4.42
C GLN A 51 -12.82 4.09 -5.58
N ARG A 52 -12.71 2.80 -5.87
CA ARG A 52 -13.68 2.03 -6.67
C ARG A 52 -13.98 0.70 -6.01
N TRP A 53 -15.22 0.22 -6.12
CA TRP A 53 -15.62 -1.05 -5.53
C TRP A 53 -16.62 -1.82 -6.39
N PHE A 54 -16.66 -3.14 -6.19
CA PHE A 54 -17.65 -4.05 -6.78
C PHE A 54 -17.71 -5.39 -6.02
N GLY A 55 -18.76 -6.17 -6.29
CA GLY A 55 -18.99 -7.49 -5.71
C GLY A 55 -20.03 -7.47 -4.57
N CYS A 56 -20.27 -8.63 -3.94
CA CYS A 56 -21.13 -8.71 -2.74
C CYS A 56 -22.58 -8.24 -2.96
N GLY A 57 -23.10 -8.36 -4.19
CA GLY A 57 -24.42 -7.81 -4.56
C GLY A 57 -24.55 -6.28 -4.42
N GLN A 58 -23.47 -5.56 -4.11
CA GLN A 58 -23.45 -4.11 -4.03
C GLN A 58 -23.28 -3.53 -5.43
N PRO A 59 -24.02 -2.44 -5.77
CA PRO A 59 -23.78 -1.72 -7.01
C PRO A 59 -22.33 -1.27 -7.10
N ALA A 60 -21.69 -1.57 -8.22
CA ALA A 60 -20.34 -1.09 -8.48
C ALA A 60 -20.34 0.44 -8.46
N GLY A 61 -19.32 1.02 -7.84
CA GLY A 61 -19.24 2.46 -7.64
C GLY A 61 -17.80 2.95 -7.59
N GLN A 62 -17.66 4.27 -7.75
CA GLN A 62 -16.37 4.94 -7.67
C GLN A 62 -16.54 6.41 -7.26
N TRP A 63 -15.52 6.97 -6.63
CA TRP A 63 -15.42 8.40 -6.34
C TRP A 63 -13.96 8.85 -6.34
N GLY A 64 -13.74 10.16 -6.51
CA GLY A 64 -12.42 10.79 -6.37
C GLY A 64 -11.48 10.51 -7.53
N VAL A 65 -10.17 10.57 -7.25
CA VAL A 65 -9.10 10.34 -8.23
C VAL A 65 -8.80 8.84 -8.32
N LEU A 66 -8.82 8.28 -9.54
CA LEU A 66 -8.63 6.85 -9.80
C LEU A 66 -7.26 6.54 -10.40
N GLU A 67 -6.27 7.37 -10.06
CA GLU A 67 -4.90 7.30 -10.53
C GLU A 67 -3.92 7.35 -9.34
N GLY A 68 -2.69 6.86 -9.55
CA GLY A 68 -1.63 6.86 -8.53
C GLY A 68 -1.52 5.55 -7.74
N THR A 69 -0.95 5.64 -6.54
CA THR A 69 -0.68 4.47 -5.68
C THR A 69 -1.99 3.85 -5.21
N GLN A 70 -2.22 2.58 -5.51
CA GLN A 70 -3.43 1.86 -5.12
C GLN A 70 -3.17 0.80 -4.06
N LYS A 71 -4.12 0.62 -3.14
CA LYS A 71 -4.22 -0.55 -2.26
C LYS A 71 -5.55 -1.25 -2.52
N VAL A 72 -5.51 -2.57 -2.59
CA VAL A 72 -6.69 -3.41 -2.82
C VAL A 72 -7.07 -4.11 -1.53
N PHE A 73 -8.34 -4.01 -1.17
CA PHE A 73 -8.94 -4.65 0.00
C PHE A 73 -9.99 -5.66 -0.47
N PHE A 74 -10.00 -6.81 0.18
CA PHE A 74 -11.00 -7.85 -0.02
C PHE A 74 -11.78 -7.99 1.28
N THR A 75 -13.02 -7.52 1.27
CA THR A 75 -13.91 -7.60 2.43
C THR A 75 -14.88 -8.75 2.22
N PRO A 76 -14.91 -9.74 3.13
CA PRO A 76 -15.88 -10.81 3.04
C PRO A 76 -17.30 -10.31 3.26
N CYS A 77 -18.19 -10.89 2.47
CA CYS A 77 -19.64 -10.89 2.61
C CYS A 77 -20.11 -12.36 2.65
#